data_AF-A0A950WST0-F1
#
_entry.id   AF-A0A950WST0-F1
#
_cell.length_a   1.000
_cell.length_b   1.000
_cell.length_c   1.000
_cell.angle_alpha   90.00
_cell.angle_beta   90.00
_cell.angle_gamma   90.00
#
_symmetry.space_group_name_H-M   'P 1'
#
loop_
_entity.id
_entity.type
_entity.pdbx_description
1 polymer ?
#
loop_
_entity_poly.entity_id
_entity_poly.type
_entity_poly.pdbx_seq_one_letter_code
_entity_poly.pdbx_strand_id
1 'polypeptide(L)'
;MARTRRGRGNLTSTLAVIGAVGAAVGVIALVAWLQGDTGKSASTPSTTTSSSLGRRASAERAASKAWSTEAQAAFGGTGIAQRVTDLASGAHDWMAGSMSTTDFKARLDDDLGAFRTAREAVGKLRPYPYDKRVNEFFRGTTALYVDSVQVYEAALPLPPGDLRTQYDLLARRLRLLGDRVFDRGQTLVDAHLYDTPTPDLDIRKPEEVPNWVAEGLAPGPPLAPAPPPASSEPQLRQASRPQQSRSAWLKAVADAHAPTDRDVRSAFGSQDPNTLAALATRLVNAAEKLRAVPDPKGDREESARYRLGLLVWADALRTDQLSPSMPAIAQDVALTGTGLILPP
;
A
#
# COMPACT_ATOMS: atom_id res chain seq x y z
N MET A 1 -36.99 -10.22 -57.22
CA MET A 1 -35.92 -9.27 -56.82
C MET A 1 -36.25 -8.70 -55.45
N ALA A 2 -35.62 -9.20 -54.39
CA ALA A 2 -35.62 -8.57 -53.07
C ALA A 2 -34.33 -8.99 -52.36
N ARG A 3 -33.41 -8.05 -52.14
CA ARG A 3 -32.11 -8.30 -51.49
C ARG A 3 -32.25 -8.08 -49.98
N THR A 4 -32.13 -9.17 -49.21
CA THR A 4 -31.93 -9.15 -47.76
C THR A 4 -30.50 -8.70 -47.42
N ARG A 5 -30.36 -7.53 -46.78
CA ARG A 5 -29.10 -7.06 -46.19
C ARG A 5 -28.84 -7.78 -44.87
N ARG A 6 -27.83 -8.65 -44.83
CA ARG A 6 -27.22 -9.17 -43.60
C ARG A 6 -26.41 -8.06 -42.94
N GLY A 7 -26.82 -7.62 -41.75
CA GLY A 7 -25.99 -6.81 -40.87
C GLY A 7 -24.86 -7.67 -40.28
N ARG A 8 -23.62 -7.27 -40.52
CA ARG A 8 -22.44 -7.81 -39.85
C ARG A 8 -22.46 -7.35 -38.39
N GLY A 9 -22.51 -8.30 -37.46
CA GLY A 9 -22.19 -8.04 -36.06
C GLY A 9 -20.71 -7.70 -35.92
N ASN A 10 -20.42 -6.59 -35.25
CA ASN A 10 -19.07 -6.20 -34.88
C ASN A 10 -18.63 -7.12 -33.73
N LEU A 11 -17.61 -7.93 -33.99
CA LEU A 11 -16.89 -8.71 -32.99
C LEU A 11 -16.18 -7.75 -32.05
N THR A 12 -16.46 -7.94 -30.77
CA THR A 12 -15.90 -7.29 -29.59
C THR A 12 -14.38 -7.34 -29.59
N SER A 13 -13.76 -6.18 -29.44
CA SER A 13 -12.33 -6.00 -29.20
C SER A 13 -11.95 -6.44 -27.79
N THR A 14 -11.70 -7.73 -27.62
CA THR A 14 -11.03 -8.28 -26.45
C THR A 14 -9.55 -8.43 -26.81
N LEU A 15 -8.70 -7.48 -26.40
CA LEU A 15 -7.23 -7.62 -26.26
C LEU A 15 -6.59 -6.24 -26.06
N ALA A 16 -6.22 -5.91 -24.82
CA ALA A 16 -5.03 -5.13 -24.46
C ALA A 16 -5.05 -4.73 -22.96
N VAL A 17 -4.82 -5.68 -22.04
CA VAL A 17 -4.41 -5.37 -20.65
C VAL A 17 -3.43 -6.44 -20.18
N ILE A 18 -2.18 -6.38 -20.64
CA ILE A 18 -1.08 -7.26 -20.18
C ILE A 18 0.06 -6.45 -19.53
N GLY A 19 -0.01 -5.11 -19.50
CA GLY A 19 1.16 -4.28 -19.19
C GLY A 19 1.49 -3.92 -17.73
N ALA A 20 0.63 -4.19 -16.74
CA ALA A 20 0.76 -3.54 -15.42
C ALA A 20 1.32 -4.42 -14.27
N VAL A 21 1.49 -5.72 -14.45
CA VAL A 21 1.83 -6.64 -13.34
C VAL A 21 3.33 -6.55 -12.94
N GLY A 22 4.20 -6.05 -13.82
CA GLY A 22 5.65 -6.06 -13.60
C GLY A 22 6.23 -4.98 -12.67
N ALA A 23 5.52 -3.88 -12.41
CA ALA A 23 6.10 -2.71 -11.74
C ALA A 23 6.17 -2.81 -10.20
N ALA A 24 5.47 -3.77 -9.57
CA ALA A 24 5.38 -3.88 -8.11
C ALA A 24 6.49 -4.73 -7.45
N VAL A 25 7.28 -5.48 -8.21
CA VAL A 25 8.24 -6.48 -7.67
C VAL A 25 9.56 -5.85 -7.17
N GLY A 26 9.84 -4.59 -7.52
CA GLY A 26 11.15 -3.95 -7.28
C GLY A 26 11.49 -3.55 -5.84
N VAL A 27 10.54 -3.55 -4.90
CA VAL A 27 10.77 -2.96 -3.56
C VAL A 27 11.38 -3.96 -2.56
N ILE A 28 11.10 -5.26 -2.71
CA ILE A 28 11.56 -6.29 -1.76
C ILE A 28 13.05 -6.62 -1.93
N ALA A 29 13.58 -6.54 -3.15
CA ALA A 29 14.99 -6.86 -3.44
C ALA A 29 15.97 -5.94 -2.67
N LEU A 30 15.52 -4.76 -2.22
CA LEU A 30 16.34 -3.81 -1.46
C LEU A 30 16.77 -4.36 -0.09
N VAL A 31 15.94 -5.20 0.55
CA VAL A 31 16.24 -5.77 1.89
C VAL A 31 17.26 -6.90 1.82
N ALA A 32 17.25 -7.71 0.73
CA ALA A 32 18.28 -8.72 0.50
C ALA A 32 19.63 -8.09 0.07
N TRP A 33 19.59 -6.94 -0.61
CA TRP A 33 20.79 -6.24 -1.06
C TRP A 33 21.58 -5.57 0.08
N LEU A 34 20.91 -5.08 1.13
CA LEU A 34 21.56 -4.47 2.31
C LEU A 34 22.42 -5.44 3.16
N GLN A 35 22.34 -6.76 2.90
CA GLN A 35 23.16 -7.77 3.59
C GLN A 35 24.43 -8.17 2.80
N GLY A 36 24.62 -7.65 1.58
CA GLY A 36 25.60 -8.18 0.62
C GLY A 36 27.03 -7.65 0.69
N ASP A 37 27.34 -6.61 1.47
CA ASP A 37 28.67 -5.97 1.39
C ASP A 37 29.49 -6.08 2.68
N THR A 38 30.15 -7.23 2.85
CA THR A 38 31.28 -7.42 3.79
C THR A 38 32.63 -7.38 3.04
N GLY A 39 32.77 -6.49 2.05
CA GLY A 39 34.05 -6.22 1.38
C GLY A 39 35.01 -5.43 2.26
N LYS A 40 36.03 -6.11 2.80
CA LYS A 40 37.15 -5.52 3.57
C LYS A 40 37.96 -4.53 2.73
N SER A 41 37.63 -3.24 2.82
CA SER A 41 38.54 -2.15 2.40
C SER A 41 39.22 -1.57 3.63
N ALA A 42 40.51 -1.84 3.78
CA ALA A 42 41.34 -1.30 4.86
C ALA A 42 41.59 0.20 4.61
N SER A 43 41.03 1.06 5.48
CA SER A 43 41.29 2.50 5.44
C SER A 43 42.26 2.89 6.56
N THR A 44 43.34 3.57 6.16
CA THR A 44 44.38 4.17 7.02
C THR A 44 43.76 5.18 8.01
N PRO A 45 44.12 5.14 9.32
CA PRO A 45 43.50 6.01 10.31
C PRO A 45 44.08 7.44 10.23
N SER A 46 43.27 8.40 9.78
CA SER A 46 43.54 9.83 9.94
C SER A 46 42.82 10.36 11.18
N THR A 47 43.60 10.73 12.18
CA THR A 47 43.16 11.26 13.48
C THR A 47 42.78 12.74 13.34
N THR A 48 41.54 13.01 12.96
CA THR A 48 40.93 14.35 13.07
C THR A 48 39.75 14.32 14.03
N THR A 49 39.47 15.49 14.61
CA THR A 49 38.60 15.82 15.75
C THR A 49 37.10 15.52 15.56
N SER A 50 36.76 14.35 15.02
CA SER A 50 35.40 13.88 14.65
C SER A 50 34.65 13.16 15.78
N SER A 51 34.98 13.42 17.05
CA SER A 51 34.86 12.40 18.09
C SER A 51 33.50 12.29 18.80
N SER A 52 32.53 13.21 18.67
CA SER A 52 31.21 13.09 19.33
C SER A 52 30.07 12.85 18.34
N LEU A 53 29.99 13.64 17.27
CA LEU A 53 28.99 13.46 16.21
C LEU A 53 29.13 12.09 15.52
N GLY A 54 30.38 11.64 15.27
CA GLY A 54 30.64 10.31 14.74
C GLY A 54 30.23 9.18 15.69
N ARG A 55 30.41 9.33 17.00
CA ARG A 55 29.97 8.33 18.00
C ARG A 55 28.45 8.21 18.07
N ARG A 56 27.75 9.35 18.08
CA ARG A 56 26.28 9.38 18.08
C ARG A 56 25.72 8.74 16.82
N ALA A 57 26.16 9.16 15.64
CA ALA A 57 25.72 8.58 14.37
C ALA A 57 25.98 7.07 14.29
N SER A 58 27.15 6.60 14.74
CA SER A 58 27.46 5.17 14.81
C SER A 58 26.54 4.39 15.75
N ALA A 59 26.18 4.96 16.92
CA ALA A 59 25.23 4.35 17.84
C ALA A 59 23.81 4.30 17.24
N GLU A 60 23.37 5.38 16.59
CA GLU A 60 22.08 5.44 15.90
C GLU A 60 21.98 4.43 14.75
N ARG A 61 23.06 4.29 13.98
CA ARG A 61 23.18 3.27 12.93
C ARG A 61 23.11 1.85 13.48
N ALA A 62 23.86 1.56 14.55
CA ALA A 62 23.88 0.23 15.16
C ALA A 62 22.51 -0.15 15.73
N ALA A 63 21.83 0.78 16.41
CA ALA A 63 20.49 0.56 16.95
C ALA A 63 19.46 0.34 15.83
N SER A 64 19.51 1.14 14.77
CA SER A 64 18.61 1.01 13.62
C SER A 64 18.83 -0.31 12.89
N LYS A 65 20.08 -0.70 12.62
CA LYS A 65 20.38 -2.02 12.02
C LYS A 65 19.86 -3.17 12.88
N ALA A 66 20.10 -3.13 14.18
CA ALA A 66 19.63 -4.16 15.09
C ALA A 66 18.10 -4.25 15.12
N TRP A 67 17.40 -3.11 15.05
CA TRP A 67 15.95 -3.09 14.95
C TRP A 67 15.46 -3.62 13.58
N SER A 68 16.09 -3.21 12.47
CA SER A 68 15.75 -3.68 11.13
C SER A 68 15.93 -5.19 10.99
N THR A 69 16.98 -5.77 11.59
CA THR A 69 17.17 -7.23 11.63
C THR A 69 16.02 -7.93 12.37
N GLU A 70 15.58 -7.39 13.51
CA GLU A 70 14.45 -7.92 14.28
C GLU A 70 13.14 -7.81 13.49
N ALA A 71 12.90 -6.67 12.85
CA ALA A 71 11.74 -6.43 12.01
C ALA A 71 11.72 -7.38 10.79
N GLN A 72 12.86 -7.56 10.12
CA GLN A 72 13.00 -8.51 9.02
C GLN A 72 12.71 -9.95 9.48
N ALA A 73 13.20 -10.34 10.67
CA ALA A 73 12.90 -11.65 11.24
C ALA A 73 11.40 -11.80 11.58
N ALA A 74 10.75 -10.74 12.07
CA ALA A 74 9.31 -10.72 12.34
C ALA A 74 8.46 -10.85 11.06
N PHE A 75 8.95 -10.35 9.93
CA PHE A 75 8.39 -10.62 8.60
C PHE A 75 8.81 -11.97 8.00
N GLY A 76 9.41 -12.89 8.78
CA GLY A 76 9.82 -14.20 8.27
C GLY A 76 10.94 -14.13 7.23
N GLY A 77 11.79 -13.10 7.28
CA GLY A 77 12.90 -12.91 6.36
C GLY A 77 12.43 -12.54 4.95
N THR A 78 12.89 -13.29 3.95
CA THR A 78 12.44 -13.14 2.55
C THR A 78 11.11 -13.82 2.26
N GLY A 79 10.59 -14.62 3.20
CA GLY A 79 9.40 -15.45 3.00
C GLY A 79 8.13 -14.65 2.72
N ILE A 80 7.84 -13.61 3.51
CA ILE A 80 6.63 -12.80 3.32
C ILE A 80 6.61 -12.10 1.96
N ALA A 81 7.75 -11.61 1.52
CA ALA A 81 7.81 -10.93 0.24
C ALA A 81 7.61 -11.86 -0.96
N GLN A 82 8.16 -13.07 -0.88
CA GLN A 82 7.85 -14.12 -1.86
C GLN A 82 6.34 -14.42 -1.83
N ARG A 83 5.74 -14.55 -0.65
CA ARG A 83 4.30 -14.79 -0.47
C ARG A 83 3.41 -13.69 -1.07
N VAL A 84 3.78 -12.43 -0.93
CA VAL A 84 3.07 -11.30 -1.56
C VAL A 84 3.10 -11.39 -3.09
N THR A 85 4.23 -11.82 -3.66
CA THR A 85 4.41 -12.02 -5.11
C THR A 85 3.59 -13.22 -5.59
N ASP A 86 3.71 -14.32 -4.84
CA ASP A 86 3.01 -15.57 -5.02
C ASP A 86 1.49 -15.37 -5.01
N LEU A 87 0.94 -14.70 -3.99
CA LEU A 87 -0.47 -14.34 -3.90
C LEU A 87 -0.94 -13.58 -5.15
N ALA A 88 -0.14 -12.63 -5.65
CA ALA A 88 -0.45 -11.87 -6.87
C ALA A 88 -0.61 -12.78 -8.08
N SER A 89 0.37 -13.66 -8.30
CA SER A 89 0.37 -14.60 -9.41
C SER A 89 -0.79 -15.58 -9.29
N GLY A 90 -1.04 -16.11 -8.09
CA GLY A 90 -2.17 -17.01 -7.83
C GLY A 90 -3.53 -16.38 -8.08
N ALA A 91 -3.72 -15.14 -7.62
CA ALA A 91 -4.95 -14.40 -7.88
C ALA A 91 -5.14 -14.15 -9.38
N HIS A 92 -4.07 -13.80 -10.10
CA HIS A 92 -4.12 -13.63 -11.55
C HIS A 92 -4.52 -14.94 -12.26
N ASP A 93 -3.88 -16.06 -11.92
CA ASP A 93 -4.15 -17.37 -12.49
C ASP A 93 -5.59 -17.84 -12.17
N TRP A 94 -6.05 -17.61 -10.95
CA TRP A 94 -7.42 -17.92 -10.55
C TRP A 94 -8.45 -17.08 -11.28
N MET A 95 -8.21 -15.77 -11.42
CA MET A 95 -9.08 -14.86 -12.18
C MET A 95 -9.10 -15.19 -13.68
N ALA A 96 -7.99 -15.68 -14.23
CA ALA A 96 -7.89 -16.16 -15.61
C ALA A 96 -8.49 -17.56 -15.81
N GLY A 97 -8.82 -18.27 -14.73
CA GLY A 97 -9.35 -19.64 -14.76
C GLY A 97 -8.29 -20.72 -15.02
N SER A 98 -7.00 -20.38 -15.02
CA SER A 98 -5.89 -21.34 -15.13
C SER A 98 -5.57 -22.03 -13.80
N MET A 99 -5.97 -21.46 -12.68
CA MET A 99 -5.92 -22.07 -11.34
C MET A 99 -7.34 -22.42 -10.85
N SER A 100 -7.52 -23.63 -10.32
CA SER A 100 -8.81 -24.04 -9.77
C SER A 100 -9.16 -23.26 -8.49
N THR A 101 -10.44 -23.13 -8.16
CA THR A 101 -10.85 -22.47 -6.91
C THR A 101 -10.38 -23.23 -5.67
N THR A 102 -10.28 -24.57 -5.76
CA THR A 102 -9.74 -25.41 -4.67
C THR A 102 -8.26 -25.13 -4.43
N ASP A 103 -7.46 -25.07 -5.49
CA ASP A 103 -6.00 -24.81 -5.38
C ASP A 103 -5.75 -23.38 -4.89
N PHE A 104 -6.50 -22.41 -5.42
CA PHE A 104 -6.38 -21.03 -4.96
C PHE A 104 -6.79 -20.90 -3.50
N LYS A 105 -7.89 -21.56 -3.07
CA LYS A 105 -8.27 -21.59 -1.65
C LYS A 105 -7.17 -22.16 -0.76
N ALA A 106 -6.57 -23.30 -1.13
CA ALA A 106 -5.51 -23.90 -0.33
C ALA A 106 -4.30 -22.96 -0.18
N ARG A 107 -4.00 -22.19 -1.24
CA ARG A 107 -2.98 -21.14 -1.18
C ARG A 107 -3.36 -19.99 -0.24
N LEU A 108 -4.59 -19.49 -0.33
CA LEU A 108 -5.08 -18.43 0.58
C LEU A 108 -5.00 -18.88 2.04
N ASP A 109 -5.35 -20.13 2.34
CA ASP A 109 -5.27 -20.70 3.69
C ASP A 109 -3.81 -20.69 4.22
N ASP A 110 -2.83 -21.05 3.39
CA ASP A 110 -1.39 -21.00 3.73
C ASP A 110 -0.88 -19.56 3.90
N ASP A 111 -1.20 -18.67 2.95
CA ASP A 111 -0.79 -17.26 2.99
C ASP A 111 -1.40 -16.52 4.19
N LEU A 112 -2.67 -16.79 4.54
CA LEU A 112 -3.33 -16.22 5.70
C LEU A 112 -2.63 -16.62 7.00
N GLY A 113 -2.24 -17.90 7.13
CA GLY A 113 -1.48 -18.39 8.27
C GLY A 113 -0.12 -17.69 8.41
N ALA A 114 0.60 -17.51 7.29
CA ALA A 114 1.88 -16.82 7.27
C ALA A 114 1.75 -15.32 7.61
N PHE A 115 0.78 -14.61 7.04
CA PHE A 115 0.57 -13.18 7.32
C PHE A 115 0.12 -12.94 8.76
N ARG A 116 -0.72 -13.82 9.34
CA ARG A 116 -1.09 -13.75 10.77
C ARG A 116 0.12 -13.95 11.67
N THR A 117 0.96 -14.93 11.36
CA THR A 117 2.22 -15.16 12.10
C THR A 117 3.11 -13.92 12.05
N ALA A 118 3.26 -13.30 10.88
CA ALA A 118 4.02 -12.05 10.73
C ALA A 118 3.38 -10.89 11.51
N ARG A 119 2.05 -10.71 11.45
CA ARG A 119 1.31 -9.69 12.22
C ARG A 119 1.55 -9.83 13.73
N GLU A 120 1.49 -11.04 14.25
CA GLU A 120 1.77 -11.32 15.67
C GLU A 120 3.22 -11.04 16.05
N ALA A 121 4.19 -11.45 15.22
CA ALA A 121 5.60 -11.20 15.45
C ALA A 121 5.94 -9.70 15.41
N VAL A 122 5.41 -8.97 14.42
CA VAL A 122 5.53 -7.51 14.30
C VAL A 122 4.89 -6.81 15.50
N GLY A 123 3.78 -7.34 16.01
CA GLY A 123 3.15 -6.88 17.25
C GLY A 123 4.07 -6.93 18.48
N LYS A 124 5.03 -7.87 18.49
CA LYS A 124 5.98 -8.11 19.59
C LYS A 124 7.32 -7.39 19.43
N LEU A 125 7.54 -6.70 18.30
CA LEU A 125 8.76 -5.91 18.09
C LEU A 125 8.96 -4.89 19.20
N ARG A 126 10.20 -4.73 19.65
CA ARG A 126 10.52 -3.60 20.53
C ARG A 126 10.24 -2.26 19.82
N PRO A 127 9.90 -1.20 20.58
CA PRO A 127 9.74 0.13 20.01
C PRO A 127 11.01 0.58 19.26
N TYR A 128 10.82 1.18 18.08
CA TYR A 128 11.91 1.81 17.35
C TYR A 128 12.41 3.03 18.15
N PRO A 129 13.72 3.13 18.43
CA PRO A 129 14.23 4.09 19.42
C PRO A 129 14.15 5.57 19.01
N TYR A 130 13.91 5.88 17.72
CA TYR A 130 13.95 7.26 17.22
C TYR A 130 12.58 7.81 16.80
N ASP A 131 11.64 6.94 16.43
CA ASP A 131 10.30 7.34 16.03
C ASP A 131 9.27 6.23 16.31
N LYS A 132 8.35 6.49 17.25
CA LYS A 132 7.32 5.53 17.66
C LYS A 132 6.38 5.12 16.52
N ARG A 133 6.24 5.94 15.47
CA ARG A 133 5.37 5.68 14.32
C ARG A 133 5.83 4.49 13.49
N VAL A 134 7.12 4.14 13.53
CA VAL A 134 7.68 3.02 12.75
C VAL A 134 6.99 1.70 13.08
N ASN A 135 6.80 1.39 14.36
CA ASN A 135 6.10 0.16 14.75
C ASN A 135 4.63 0.16 14.30
N GLU A 136 3.96 1.33 14.34
CA GLU A 136 2.56 1.47 13.89
C GLU A 136 2.44 1.22 12.38
N PHE A 137 3.36 1.74 11.57
CA PHE A 137 3.39 1.46 10.14
C PHE A 137 3.57 -0.03 9.86
N PHE A 138 4.52 -0.69 10.52
CA PHE A 138 4.78 -2.11 10.31
C PHE A 138 3.58 -2.97 10.72
N ARG A 139 2.88 -2.62 11.82
CA ARG A 139 1.62 -3.26 12.22
C ARG A 139 0.51 -3.02 11.21
N GLY A 140 0.35 -1.80 10.70
CA GLY A 140 -0.61 -1.47 9.65
C GLY A 140 -0.37 -2.25 8.35
N THR A 141 0.88 -2.38 7.92
CA THR A 141 1.26 -3.20 6.75
C THR A 141 0.81 -4.65 6.91
N THR A 142 1.15 -5.31 8.02
CA THR A 142 0.79 -6.72 8.23
C THR A 142 -0.71 -6.92 8.35
N ALA A 143 -1.45 -5.97 8.94
CA ALA A 143 -2.90 -5.99 8.96
C ALA A 143 -3.48 -5.93 7.53
N LEU A 144 -3.04 -4.97 6.71
CA LEU A 144 -3.50 -4.82 5.33
C LEU A 144 -3.22 -6.05 4.45
N TYR A 145 -2.11 -6.77 4.68
CA TYR A 145 -1.86 -8.04 4.00
C TYR A 145 -2.84 -9.13 4.41
N VAL A 146 -3.13 -9.27 5.71
CA VAL A 146 -4.17 -10.19 6.19
C VAL A 146 -5.53 -9.84 5.56
N ASP A 147 -5.92 -8.57 5.60
CA ASP A 147 -7.19 -8.11 5.05
C ASP A 147 -7.30 -8.38 3.54
N SER A 148 -6.19 -8.21 2.80
CA SER A 148 -6.17 -8.51 1.36
C SER A 148 -6.45 -9.99 1.04
N VAL A 149 -5.93 -10.93 1.84
CA VAL A 149 -6.21 -12.36 1.68
C VAL A 149 -7.65 -12.68 2.04
N GLN A 150 -8.18 -12.10 3.11
CA GLN A 150 -9.56 -12.32 3.53
C GLN A 150 -10.57 -11.78 2.50
N VAL A 151 -10.26 -10.67 1.81
CA VAL A 151 -11.06 -10.20 0.66
C VAL A 151 -11.06 -11.24 -0.46
N TYR A 152 -9.92 -11.87 -0.78
CA TYR A 152 -9.90 -12.96 -1.76
C TYR A 152 -10.71 -14.19 -1.30
N GLU A 153 -10.64 -14.58 -0.02
CA GLU A 153 -11.45 -15.66 0.53
C GLU A 153 -12.96 -15.41 0.33
N ALA A 154 -13.40 -14.18 0.58
CA ALA A 154 -14.79 -13.78 0.39
C ALA A 154 -15.22 -13.74 -1.08
N ALA A 155 -14.27 -13.66 -2.02
CA ALA A 155 -14.53 -13.68 -3.45
C ALA A 155 -14.68 -15.11 -4.02
N LEU A 156 -14.17 -16.14 -3.35
CA LEU A 156 -14.23 -17.55 -3.78
C LEU A 156 -15.64 -18.05 -4.18
N PRO A 157 -16.72 -17.78 -3.42
CA PRO A 157 -18.05 -18.27 -3.77
C PRO A 157 -18.71 -17.51 -4.93
N LEU A 158 -18.18 -16.35 -5.32
CA LEU A 158 -18.77 -15.52 -6.38
C LEU A 158 -18.45 -16.12 -7.74
N PRO A 159 -19.38 -16.17 -8.71
CA PRO A 159 -19.06 -16.57 -10.09
C PRO A 159 -18.16 -15.53 -10.79
N PRO A 160 -17.49 -15.88 -11.90
CA PRO A 160 -16.78 -14.89 -12.71
C PRO A 160 -17.71 -13.76 -13.17
N GLY A 161 -17.27 -12.52 -13.07
CA GLY A 161 -18.04 -11.34 -13.46
C GLY A 161 -17.59 -10.08 -12.73
N ASP A 162 -18.30 -8.97 -12.98
CA ASP A 162 -17.95 -7.64 -12.49
C ASP A 162 -17.76 -7.58 -10.98
N LEU A 163 -18.64 -8.23 -10.22
CA LEU A 163 -18.53 -8.26 -8.76
C LEU A 163 -17.23 -8.93 -8.30
N ARG A 164 -16.88 -10.11 -8.83
CA ARG A 164 -15.62 -10.80 -8.51
C ARG A 164 -14.41 -9.94 -8.89
N THR A 165 -14.48 -9.22 -10.02
CA THR A 165 -13.44 -8.25 -10.43
C THR A 165 -13.26 -7.14 -9.40
N GLN A 166 -14.34 -6.63 -8.79
CA GLN A 166 -14.23 -5.60 -7.75
C GLN A 166 -13.57 -6.11 -6.46
N TYR A 167 -13.77 -7.38 -6.10
CA TYR A 167 -13.04 -8.01 -4.99
C TYR A 167 -11.54 -8.13 -5.30
N ASP A 168 -11.17 -8.57 -6.51
CA ASP A 168 -9.77 -8.60 -6.93
C ASP A 168 -9.12 -7.21 -6.85
N LEU A 169 -9.79 -6.19 -7.42
CA LEU A 169 -9.29 -4.82 -7.37
C LEU A 169 -9.15 -4.32 -5.92
N LEU A 170 -10.09 -4.62 -5.03
CA LEU A 170 -10.01 -4.25 -3.62
C LEU A 170 -8.82 -4.93 -2.93
N ALA A 171 -8.66 -6.25 -3.08
CA ALA A 171 -7.54 -6.98 -2.48
C ALA A 171 -6.18 -6.44 -2.97
N ARG A 172 -6.06 -6.16 -4.28
CA ARG A 172 -4.87 -5.55 -4.88
C ARG A 172 -4.58 -4.15 -4.32
N ARG A 173 -5.62 -3.32 -4.11
CA ARG A 173 -5.47 -2.00 -3.46
C ARG A 173 -5.03 -2.11 -2.01
N LEU A 174 -5.64 -2.98 -1.21
CA LEU A 174 -5.25 -3.18 0.21
C LEU A 174 -3.78 -3.61 0.33
N ARG A 175 -3.36 -4.56 -0.51
CA ARG A 175 -1.95 -4.99 -0.58
C ARG A 175 -1.02 -3.83 -0.95
N LEU A 176 -1.36 -3.06 -1.98
CA LEU A 176 -0.56 -1.90 -2.41
C LEU A 176 -0.52 -0.78 -1.35
N LEU A 177 -1.61 -0.57 -0.61
CA LEU A 177 -1.61 0.29 0.57
C LEU A 177 -0.66 -0.25 1.65
N GLY A 178 -0.67 -1.56 1.90
CA GLY A 178 0.27 -2.23 2.80
C GLY A 178 1.73 -1.96 2.44
N ASP A 179 2.07 -2.10 1.14
CA ASP A 179 3.41 -1.81 0.61
C ASP A 179 3.79 -0.33 0.83
N ARG A 180 2.87 0.60 0.56
CA ARG A 180 3.15 2.03 0.71
C ARG A 180 3.29 2.45 2.16
N VAL A 181 2.50 1.87 3.05
CA VAL A 181 2.63 2.06 4.50
C VAL A 181 3.97 1.50 4.99
N PHE A 182 4.39 0.33 4.48
CA PHE A 182 5.70 -0.24 4.77
C PHE A 182 6.82 0.71 4.34
N ASP A 183 6.73 1.25 3.12
CA ASP A 183 7.71 2.19 2.57
C ASP A 183 7.85 3.47 3.43
N ARG A 184 6.76 3.92 4.09
CA ARG A 184 6.82 5.08 5.00
C ARG A 184 7.61 4.73 6.26
N GLY A 185 7.33 3.57 6.86
CA GLY A 185 8.07 3.08 8.01
C GLY A 185 9.55 2.87 7.69
N GLN A 186 9.85 2.26 6.54
CA GLN A 186 11.22 2.06 6.08
C GLN A 186 11.94 3.39 5.83
N THR A 187 11.27 4.39 5.25
CA THR A 187 11.85 5.72 5.03
C THR A 187 12.30 6.38 6.35
N LEU A 188 11.54 6.20 7.44
CA LEU A 188 11.92 6.70 8.76
C LEU A 188 13.13 5.95 9.35
N VAL A 189 13.20 4.63 9.14
CA VAL A 189 14.34 3.83 9.60
C VAL A 189 15.61 4.15 8.82
N ASP A 190 15.51 4.28 7.50
CA ASP A 190 16.63 4.58 6.59
C ASP A 190 17.33 5.90 6.95
N ALA A 191 16.58 6.89 7.46
CA ALA A 191 17.12 8.17 7.91
C ALA A 191 18.20 8.04 9.01
N HIS A 192 18.21 6.92 9.74
CA HIS A 192 19.16 6.63 10.81
C HIS A 192 20.16 5.51 10.46
N LEU A 193 20.09 4.95 9.24
CA LEU A 193 21.09 3.97 8.77
C LEU A 193 22.35 4.66 8.24
N TYR A 194 22.27 5.94 7.83
CA TYR A 194 23.38 6.71 7.24
C TYR A 194 24.08 5.97 6.09
N ASP A 195 23.35 5.15 5.36
CA ASP A 195 23.89 4.45 4.20
C ASP A 195 24.04 5.45 3.05
N THR A 196 25.23 5.50 2.46
CA THR A 196 25.50 6.35 1.30
C THR A 196 24.77 5.73 0.09
N PRO A 197 23.91 6.49 -0.62
CA PRO A 197 23.33 6.01 -1.86
C PRO A 197 24.43 5.53 -2.82
N THR A 198 24.22 4.40 -3.48
CA THR A 198 25.13 3.95 -4.53
C THR A 198 25.05 4.94 -5.70
N PRO A 199 26.15 5.62 -6.06
CA PRO A 199 26.11 6.73 -7.02
C PRO A 199 25.68 6.29 -8.44
N ASP A 200 25.87 5.01 -8.77
CA ASP A 200 25.62 4.46 -10.11
C ASP A 200 24.22 3.86 -10.29
N LEU A 201 23.36 3.88 -9.27
CA LEU A 201 22.04 3.25 -9.31
C LEU A 201 20.91 4.27 -9.11
N ASP A 202 20.24 4.65 -10.20
CA ASP A 202 18.98 5.43 -10.15
C ASP A 202 17.81 4.49 -9.76
N ILE A 203 17.55 4.37 -8.46
CA ILE A 203 16.39 3.61 -7.95
C ILE A 203 15.12 4.46 -8.09
N ARG A 204 14.35 4.18 -9.13
CA ARG A 204 13.03 4.79 -9.34
C ARG A 204 11.99 4.16 -8.43
N LYS A 205 11.76 4.78 -7.26
CA LYS A 205 10.70 4.36 -6.35
C LYS A 205 9.33 4.80 -6.88
N PRO A 206 8.27 4.00 -6.68
CA PRO A 206 6.92 4.45 -6.97
C PRO A 206 6.50 5.59 -6.03
N GLU A 207 5.49 6.36 -6.41
CA GLU A 207 4.97 7.44 -5.57
C GLU A 207 4.52 6.94 -4.19
N GLU A 208 4.72 7.77 -3.17
CA GLU A 208 4.37 7.44 -1.77
C GLU A 208 2.89 7.09 -1.55
N VAL A 209 2.02 7.65 -2.39
CA VAL A 209 0.57 7.49 -2.28
C VAL A 209 0.07 7.04 -3.64
N PRO A 210 -0.55 5.86 -3.76
CA PRO A 210 -1.04 5.37 -5.05
C PRO A 210 -2.07 6.32 -5.66
N ASN A 211 -2.13 6.36 -6.99
CA ASN A 211 -3.23 6.97 -7.73
C ASN A 211 -4.06 5.86 -8.37
N TRP A 212 -5.25 5.57 -7.84
CA TRP A 212 -6.02 4.40 -8.28
C TRP A 212 -6.35 4.40 -9.77
N VAL A 213 -6.57 5.56 -10.36
CA VAL A 213 -6.82 5.66 -11.80
C VAL A 213 -5.53 5.34 -12.57
N ALA A 214 -4.43 6.02 -12.27
CA ALA A 214 -3.17 5.84 -12.97
C ALA A 214 -2.62 4.40 -12.85
N GLU A 215 -2.87 3.75 -11.71
CA GLU A 215 -2.47 2.37 -11.42
C GLU A 215 -3.41 1.32 -12.04
N GLY A 216 -4.54 1.73 -12.65
CA GLY A 216 -5.55 0.80 -13.17
C GLY A 216 -6.27 0.00 -12.08
N LEU A 217 -6.38 0.59 -10.89
CA LEU A 217 -6.97 -0.01 -9.70
C LEU A 217 -8.23 0.72 -9.20
N ALA A 218 -8.68 1.75 -9.90
CA ALA A 218 -9.91 2.47 -9.55
C ALA A 218 -11.12 1.51 -9.55
N PRO A 219 -12.08 1.70 -8.63
CA PRO A 219 -13.30 0.89 -8.64
C PRO A 219 -14.05 1.08 -9.96
N GLY A 220 -14.78 0.04 -10.36
CA GLY A 220 -15.66 0.07 -11.52
C GLY A 220 -17.00 -0.59 -11.20
N PRO A 221 -17.77 -0.99 -12.23
CA PRO A 221 -19.05 -1.64 -12.02
C PRO A 221 -18.92 -2.92 -11.18
N PRO A 222 -19.90 -3.23 -10.32
CA PRO A 222 -21.13 -2.48 -10.07
C PRO A 222 -20.98 -1.34 -9.04
N LEU A 223 -19.81 -1.17 -8.42
CA LEU A 223 -19.63 -0.21 -7.31
C LEU A 223 -19.55 1.25 -7.76
N ALA A 224 -19.00 1.47 -8.95
CA ALA A 224 -18.75 2.78 -9.53
C ALA A 224 -18.90 2.73 -11.06
N PRO A 225 -19.01 3.88 -11.74
CA PRO A 225 -18.85 3.95 -13.18
C PRO A 225 -17.49 3.38 -13.62
N ALA A 226 -17.38 2.91 -14.86
CA ALA A 226 -16.12 2.45 -15.41
C ALA A 226 -15.06 3.57 -15.32
N PRO A 227 -13.88 3.31 -14.73
CA PRO A 227 -12.83 4.31 -14.63
C PRO A 227 -12.20 4.57 -16.01
N PRO A 228 -11.55 5.74 -16.19
CA PRO A 228 -10.73 5.94 -17.39
C PRO A 228 -9.55 4.96 -17.42
N PRO A 229 -8.92 4.75 -18.59
CA PRO A 229 -7.76 3.87 -18.72
C PRO A 229 -6.62 4.26 -17.78
N ALA A 230 -5.84 3.25 -17.36
CA ALA A 230 -4.63 3.45 -16.58
C ALA A 230 -3.60 4.31 -17.31
N SER A 231 -2.70 4.95 -16.56
CA SER A 231 -1.58 5.67 -17.17
C SER A 231 -0.61 4.66 -17.79
N SER A 232 -0.11 4.95 -18.99
CA SER A 232 1.01 4.20 -19.57
C SER A 232 2.32 4.41 -18.81
N GLU A 233 2.41 5.53 -18.08
CA GLU A 233 3.56 5.89 -17.25
C GLU A 233 3.06 6.25 -15.84
N PRO A 234 3.09 5.31 -14.89
CA PRO A 234 2.75 5.60 -13.50
C PRO A 234 3.64 6.70 -12.93
N GLN A 235 3.08 7.54 -12.06
CA GLN A 235 3.85 8.61 -11.41
C GLN A 235 4.93 8.00 -10.50
N LEU A 236 6.15 8.48 -10.67
CA LEU A 236 7.29 8.07 -9.86
C LEU A 236 7.47 9.01 -8.67
N ARG A 237 8.10 8.49 -7.62
CA ARG A 237 8.50 9.28 -6.45
C ARG A 237 9.38 10.44 -6.89
N GLN A 238 8.95 11.65 -6.61
CA GLN A 238 9.78 12.83 -6.82
C GLN A 238 10.84 12.92 -5.72
N ALA A 239 12.09 13.21 -6.06
CA ALA A 239 13.16 13.37 -5.06
C ALA A 239 12.86 14.52 -4.08
N SER A 240 12.29 15.61 -4.59
CA SER A 240 11.84 16.76 -3.82
C SER A 240 10.46 17.22 -4.28
N ARG A 241 9.72 17.86 -3.38
CA ARG A 241 8.43 18.50 -3.64
C ARG A 241 8.44 19.89 -3.03
N PRO A 242 7.68 20.86 -3.58
CA PRO A 242 7.51 22.16 -2.95
C PRO A 242 7.07 22.00 -1.49
N GLN A 243 7.56 22.88 -0.61
CA GLN A 243 7.22 22.88 0.80
C GLN A 243 6.49 24.15 1.22
N GLN A 244 5.63 24.07 2.23
CA GLN A 244 4.93 25.20 2.84
C GLN A 244 4.95 25.11 4.38
N SER A 245 4.47 26.15 5.06
CA SER A 245 4.33 26.10 6.53
C SER A 245 3.34 25.02 6.95
N ARG A 246 3.54 24.45 8.14
CA ARG A 246 2.58 23.47 8.70
C ARG A 246 1.18 24.04 8.84
N SER A 247 1.04 25.32 9.21
CA SER A 247 -0.27 25.99 9.30
C SER A 247 -0.97 26.09 7.94
N ALA A 248 -0.24 26.38 6.86
CA ALA A 248 -0.79 26.39 5.51
C ALA A 248 -1.19 24.98 5.04
N TRP A 249 -0.39 23.96 5.37
CA TRP A 249 -0.72 22.56 5.13
C TRP A 249 -2.01 22.14 5.86
N LEU A 250 -2.14 22.43 7.15
CA LEU A 250 -3.36 22.12 7.92
C LEU A 250 -4.59 22.84 7.39
N LYS A 251 -4.43 24.09 6.93
CA LYS A 251 -5.50 24.80 6.21
C LYS A 251 -5.91 24.07 4.93
N ALA A 252 -4.94 23.63 4.12
CA ALA A 252 -5.23 22.87 2.90
C ALA A 252 -5.94 21.53 3.19
N VAL A 253 -5.55 20.85 4.29
CA VAL A 253 -6.23 19.64 4.78
C VAL A 253 -7.68 19.94 5.15
N ALA A 254 -7.95 21.02 5.88
CA ALA A 254 -9.31 21.43 6.22
C ALA A 254 -10.13 21.80 4.95
N ASP A 255 -9.52 22.57 4.04
CA ASP A 255 -10.13 22.98 2.76
C ASP A 255 -10.35 21.79 1.81
N ALA A 256 -9.73 20.63 2.06
CA ALA A 256 -10.00 19.40 1.31
C ALA A 256 -11.36 18.77 1.67
N HIS A 257 -11.97 19.17 2.79
CA HIS A 257 -13.29 18.70 3.25
C HIS A 257 -13.44 17.17 3.24
N ALA A 258 -12.35 16.48 3.61
CA ALA A 258 -12.33 15.03 3.75
C ALA A 258 -13.37 14.60 4.81
N PRO A 259 -14.13 13.53 4.56
CA PRO A 259 -14.92 12.88 5.61
C PRO A 259 -14.08 12.60 6.86
N THR A 260 -14.68 12.80 8.02
CA THR A 260 -14.06 12.57 9.33
C THR A 260 -14.17 11.10 9.73
N ASP A 261 -13.38 10.69 10.73
CA ASP A 261 -13.48 9.36 11.35
C ASP A 261 -14.90 9.07 11.89
N ARG A 262 -15.61 10.10 12.36
CA ARG A 262 -17.00 10.00 12.79
C ARG A 262 -17.94 9.66 11.63
N ASP A 263 -17.74 10.31 10.48
CA ASP A 263 -18.54 10.06 9.27
C ASP A 263 -18.35 8.62 8.78
N VAL A 264 -17.09 8.15 8.76
CA VAL A 264 -16.73 6.77 8.37
C VAL A 264 -17.38 5.77 9.31
N ARG A 265 -17.24 5.94 10.64
CA ARG A 265 -17.88 5.05 11.63
C ARG A 265 -19.40 5.07 11.56
N SER A 266 -20.00 6.24 11.32
CA SER A 266 -21.46 6.35 11.15
C SER A 266 -21.95 5.62 9.91
N ALA A 267 -21.17 5.59 8.83
CA ALA A 267 -21.54 4.92 7.59
C ALA A 267 -21.54 3.40 7.73
N PHE A 268 -20.58 2.82 8.45
CA PHE A 268 -20.60 1.39 8.79
C PHE A 268 -21.83 1.01 9.62
N GLY A 269 -22.32 1.93 10.47
CA GLY A 269 -23.54 1.71 11.26
C GLY A 269 -24.82 1.71 10.42
N SER A 270 -24.86 2.44 9.30
CA SER A 270 -26.04 2.48 8.42
C SER A 270 -26.06 1.37 7.38
N GLN A 271 -24.88 0.88 6.97
CA GLN A 271 -24.69 -0.09 5.87
C GLN A 271 -25.41 0.31 4.56
N ASP A 272 -25.68 1.61 4.36
CA ASP A 272 -26.30 2.11 3.14
C ASP A 272 -25.24 2.15 2.03
N PRO A 273 -25.36 1.32 0.97
CA PRO A 273 -24.35 1.23 -0.08
C PRO A 273 -24.12 2.56 -0.80
N ASN A 274 -25.15 3.43 -0.89
CA ASN A 274 -25.00 4.74 -1.54
C ASN A 274 -24.18 5.69 -0.67
N THR A 275 -24.43 5.71 0.64
CA THR A 275 -23.65 6.50 1.60
C THR A 275 -22.19 6.01 1.65
N LEU A 276 -21.96 4.70 1.70
CA LEU A 276 -20.62 4.10 1.67
C LEU A 276 -19.86 4.51 0.40
N ALA A 277 -20.49 4.37 -0.78
CA ALA A 277 -19.90 4.75 -2.07
C ALA A 277 -19.57 6.25 -2.15
N ALA A 278 -20.50 7.10 -1.71
CA ALA A 278 -20.32 8.55 -1.74
C ALA A 278 -19.16 8.99 -0.83
N LEU A 279 -19.06 8.45 0.39
CA LEU A 279 -17.97 8.77 1.30
C LEU A 279 -16.62 8.24 0.82
N ALA A 280 -16.56 7.01 0.29
CA ALA A 280 -15.35 6.46 -0.30
C ALA A 280 -14.84 7.35 -1.45
N THR A 281 -15.75 7.84 -2.30
CA THR A 281 -15.43 8.76 -3.40
C THR A 281 -14.90 10.09 -2.89
N ARG A 282 -15.53 10.68 -1.86
CA ARG A 282 -15.06 11.93 -1.24
C ARG A 282 -13.67 11.80 -0.62
N LEU A 283 -13.36 10.68 0.02
CA LEU A 283 -12.04 10.41 0.59
C LEU A 283 -10.94 10.31 -0.48
N VAL A 284 -11.20 9.58 -1.57
CA VAL A 284 -10.26 9.52 -2.71
C VAL A 284 -10.06 10.91 -3.32
N ASN A 285 -11.14 11.65 -3.55
CA ASN A 285 -11.05 13.01 -4.10
C ASN A 285 -10.26 13.96 -3.19
N ALA A 286 -10.41 13.85 -1.87
CA ALA A 286 -9.64 14.63 -0.92
C ALA A 286 -8.15 14.25 -0.96
N ALA A 287 -7.82 12.96 -1.03
CA ALA A 287 -6.44 12.50 -1.18
C ALA A 287 -5.79 13.02 -2.49
N GLU A 288 -6.51 12.97 -3.61
CA GLU A 288 -6.04 13.51 -4.89
C GLU A 288 -5.90 15.04 -4.86
N LYS A 289 -6.85 15.76 -4.26
CA LYS A 289 -6.75 17.22 -4.08
C LYS A 289 -5.49 17.61 -3.31
N LEU A 290 -5.13 16.84 -2.27
CA LEU A 290 -3.92 17.07 -1.49
C LEU A 290 -2.63 16.66 -2.21
N ARG A 291 -2.68 15.85 -3.29
CA ARG A 291 -1.50 15.47 -4.09
C ARG A 291 -0.82 16.67 -4.75
N ALA A 292 -1.59 17.68 -5.15
CA ALA A 292 -1.05 18.90 -5.75
C ALA A 292 -0.57 19.94 -4.72
N VAL A 293 -0.85 19.71 -3.43
CA VAL A 293 -0.53 20.67 -2.36
C VAL A 293 0.94 20.49 -1.92
N PRO A 294 1.71 21.59 -1.72
CA PRO A 294 3.06 21.52 -1.17
C PRO A 294 3.12 20.80 0.19
N ASP A 295 4.18 20.05 0.43
CA ASP A 295 4.36 19.30 1.67
C ASP A 295 4.62 20.23 2.87
N PRO A 296 4.27 19.85 4.11
CA PRO A 296 4.66 20.64 5.26
C PRO A 296 6.20 20.62 5.40
N LYS A 297 6.76 21.79 5.71
CA LYS A 297 8.20 22.01 5.77
C LYS A 297 8.86 21.03 6.73
N GLY A 298 9.80 20.23 6.20
CA GLY A 298 10.53 19.23 6.96
C GLY A 298 9.78 17.94 7.28
N ASP A 299 8.52 17.78 6.83
CA ASP A 299 7.71 16.60 7.16
C ASP A 299 6.88 16.10 5.96
N ARG A 300 7.55 15.71 4.87
CA ARG A 300 6.89 15.06 3.73
C ARG A 300 6.08 13.83 4.13
N GLU A 301 6.52 13.14 5.19
CA GLU A 301 5.86 11.95 5.70
C GLU A 301 4.50 12.27 6.32
N GLU A 302 4.29 13.43 6.96
CA GLU A 302 2.97 13.88 7.43
C GLU A 302 1.95 13.95 6.26
N SER A 303 2.36 14.50 5.12
CA SER A 303 1.52 14.60 3.91
C SER A 303 1.22 13.25 3.28
N ALA A 304 2.24 12.40 3.10
CA ALA A 304 2.05 11.07 2.54
C ALA A 304 1.16 10.19 3.44
N ARG A 305 1.42 10.21 4.75
CA ARG A 305 0.68 9.44 5.75
C ARG A 305 -0.79 9.83 5.79
N TYR A 306 -1.10 11.13 5.84
CA TYR A 306 -2.48 11.60 5.86
C TYR A 306 -3.25 11.13 4.62
N ARG A 307 -2.67 11.31 3.43
CA ARG A 307 -3.29 10.88 2.16
C ARG A 307 -3.45 9.36 2.09
N LEU A 308 -2.49 8.57 2.54
CA LEU A 308 -2.63 7.11 2.65
C LEU A 308 -3.79 6.72 3.57
N GLY A 309 -3.91 7.35 4.73
CA GLY A 309 -5.01 7.07 5.65
C GLY A 309 -6.39 7.37 5.05
N LEU A 310 -6.52 8.43 4.24
CA LEU A 310 -7.76 8.70 3.50
C LEU A 310 -8.09 7.57 2.51
N LEU A 311 -7.09 7.06 1.78
CA LEU A 311 -7.30 5.95 0.85
C LEU A 311 -7.65 4.64 1.58
N VAL A 312 -7.02 4.37 2.73
CA VAL A 312 -7.35 3.22 3.59
C VAL A 312 -8.80 3.31 4.09
N TRP A 313 -9.26 4.47 4.57
CA TRP A 313 -10.68 4.65 4.92
C TRP A 313 -11.61 4.48 3.72
N ALA A 314 -11.21 4.94 2.52
CA ALA A 314 -12.02 4.75 1.32
C ALA A 314 -12.19 3.27 0.98
N ASP A 315 -11.14 2.47 1.07
CA ASP A 315 -11.22 1.03 0.81
C ASP A 315 -11.87 0.24 1.96
N ALA A 316 -11.82 0.74 3.19
CA ALA A 316 -12.65 0.22 4.30
C ALA A 316 -14.15 0.34 3.98
N LEU A 317 -14.60 1.51 3.53
CA LEU A 317 -15.99 1.74 3.12
C LEU A 317 -16.39 0.87 1.92
N ARG A 318 -15.48 0.66 0.96
CA ARG A 318 -15.73 -0.24 -0.17
C ARG A 318 -15.77 -1.71 0.21
N THR A 319 -15.02 -2.10 1.24
CA THR A 319 -15.07 -3.46 1.80
C THR A 319 -16.48 -3.75 2.34
N ASP A 320 -17.04 -2.82 3.13
CA ASP A 320 -18.41 -2.94 3.64
C ASP A 320 -19.46 -2.85 2.51
N GLN A 321 -19.23 -1.99 1.51
CA GLN A 321 -20.11 -1.88 0.33
C GLN A 321 -20.16 -3.18 -0.49
N LEU A 322 -19.03 -3.86 -0.67
CA LEU A 322 -18.94 -5.12 -1.42
C LEU A 322 -19.56 -6.29 -0.68
N SER A 323 -19.50 -6.28 0.64
CA SER A 323 -20.05 -7.33 1.46
C SER A 323 -20.45 -6.83 2.85
N PRO A 324 -21.76 -6.69 3.09
CA PRO A 324 -22.27 -6.49 4.44
C PRO A 324 -21.95 -7.65 5.40
N SER A 325 -21.48 -8.80 4.90
CA SER A 325 -21.02 -9.93 5.71
C SER A 325 -19.53 -9.87 6.07
N MET A 326 -18.81 -8.82 5.68
CA MET A 326 -17.41 -8.56 6.06
C MET A 326 -17.20 -7.34 6.98
N PRO A 327 -18.11 -7.03 7.95
CA PRO A 327 -17.99 -5.79 8.72
C PRO A 327 -16.72 -5.75 9.56
N ALA A 328 -16.22 -6.91 10.01
CA ALA A 328 -14.97 -7.01 10.76
C ALA A 328 -13.76 -6.58 9.92
N ILE A 329 -13.69 -6.99 8.64
CA ILE A 329 -12.58 -6.61 7.74
C ILE A 329 -12.65 -5.12 7.46
N ALA A 330 -13.84 -4.57 7.17
CA ALA A 330 -14.01 -3.14 6.97
C ALA A 330 -13.57 -2.31 8.19
N GLN A 331 -13.90 -2.77 9.41
CA GLN A 331 -13.49 -2.11 10.65
C GLN A 331 -11.98 -2.19 10.89
N ASP A 332 -11.36 -3.36 10.66
CA ASP A 332 -9.90 -3.54 10.79
C ASP A 332 -9.12 -2.64 9.81
N VAL A 333 -9.57 -2.56 8.55
CA VAL A 333 -9.00 -1.64 7.56
C VAL A 333 -9.18 -0.19 8.02
N ALA A 334 -10.38 0.19 8.51
CA ALA A 334 -10.63 1.54 8.99
C ALA A 334 -9.73 1.94 10.18
N LEU A 335 -9.48 1.02 11.12
CA LEU A 335 -8.57 1.23 12.24
C LEU A 335 -7.14 1.54 11.77
N THR A 336 -6.67 0.85 10.73
CA THR A 336 -5.37 1.15 10.09
C THR A 336 -5.37 2.58 9.54
N GLY A 337 -6.45 3.01 8.87
CA GLY A 337 -6.59 4.38 8.37
C GLY A 337 -6.55 5.44 9.49
N THR A 338 -7.20 5.16 10.63
CA THR A 338 -7.22 6.06 11.79
C THR A 338 -5.81 6.24 12.38
N GLY A 339 -5.02 5.17 12.47
CA GLY A 339 -3.61 5.24 12.90
C GLY A 339 -2.73 6.10 11.99
N LEU A 340 -3.04 6.15 10.70
CA LEU A 340 -2.31 7.00 9.74
C LEU A 340 -2.72 8.47 9.85
N ILE A 341 -4.01 8.78 10.02
CA ILE A 341 -4.50 10.17 9.97
C ILE A 341 -4.17 10.97 11.23
N LEU A 342 -4.23 10.36 12.40
CA LEU A 342 -4.08 11.09 13.65
C LEU A 342 -2.66 11.67 13.78
N PRO A 343 -2.49 12.95 14.18
CA PRO A 343 -1.17 13.46 14.53
C PRO A 343 -0.57 12.61 15.67
N PRO A 344 0.73 12.29 15.63
CA PRO A 344 1.39 11.48 16.65
C PRO A 344 1.38 12.12 18.04
#